data_AF-A0A5J4PTN5-F1
#
_entry.id   AF-A0A5J4PTN5-F1
#
_cell.length_a   1.000
_cell.length_b   1.000
_cell.length_c   1.000
_cell.angle_alpha   90.00
_cell.angle_beta   90.00
_cell.angle_gamma   90.00
#
_symmetry.space_group_name_H-M   'P 1'
#
loop_
_entity.id
_entity.type
_entity.pdbx_description
1 polymer ?
#
loop_
_entity_poly.entity_id
_entity_poly.type
_entity_poly.pdbx_seq_one_letter_code
_entity_poly.pdbx_strand_id
1 'polypeptide(L)'
;MKKQTYSYDESFEESLRYFQGDELAAKVWVNKYAVKDSFGNIYEKSPEEMHWRIANEVARADAKYPNPLSAKDLFELFHRFKYIIPQGSPMSGIGNDYQVASLSNCFVIGIAGEADSYGAIIKIDEEQVQLMKRRGGVGHDLSHIRPKGSPVKNSALTSTGLVPFMERYSNSTREVAQDGRRGALMLSVSIKHLDSESFIDAKMTEGKVTGANVSVKLDDEFMKAAIENRKYTQQYPVDASQPIVTKEIDASALWKKIVYNAW
;
A
#
# COMPACT_ATOMS: atom_id res chain seq x y z
N MET A 1 8.63 8.56 -36.38
CA MET A 1 7.19 8.52 -36.74
C MET A 1 6.42 9.14 -35.58
N LYS A 2 5.53 10.11 -35.79
CA LYS A 2 4.64 10.58 -34.70
C LYS A 2 3.69 9.43 -34.36
N LYS A 3 3.67 8.98 -33.10
CA LYS A 3 2.68 8.00 -32.62
C LYS A 3 1.28 8.64 -32.74
N GLN A 4 0.31 7.85 -33.19
CA GLN A 4 -1.09 8.29 -33.29
C GLN A 4 -1.64 8.59 -31.90
N THR A 5 -2.45 9.64 -31.80
CA THR A 5 -3.12 10.06 -30.57
C THR A 5 -4.62 10.12 -30.78
N TYR A 6 -5.38 9.95 -29.71
CA TYR A 6 -6.85 9.95 -29.72
C TYR A 6 -7.38 11.02 -28.78
N SER A 7 -8.56 11.55 -29.07
CA SER A 7 -9.31 12.37 -28.13
C SER A 7 -9.93 11.51 -27.01
N TYR A 8 -10.35 12.18 -25.94
CA TYR A 8 -11.08 11.53 -24.85
C TYR A 8 -12.37 10.88 -25.35
N ASP A 9 -13.15 11.58 -26.17
CA ASP A 9 -14.45 11.11 -26.65
C ASP A 9 -14.31 9.89 -27.57
N GLU A 10 -13.34 9.90 -28.49
CA GLU A 10 -13.04 8.72 -29.33
C GLU A 10 -12.70 7.48 -28.49
N SER A 11 -11.87 7.68 -27.46
CA SER A 11 -11.44 6.59 -26.58
C SER A 11 -12.58 6.11 -25.67
N PHE A 12 -13.44 7.04 -25.23
CA PHE A 12 -14.60 6.75 -24.42
C PHE A 12 -15.65 5.97 -25.19
N GLU A 13 -15.96 6.35 -26.43
CA GLU A 13 -16.93 5.64 -27.27
C GLU A 13 -16.51 4.20 -27.57
N GLU A 14 -15.24 3.96 -27.90
CA GLU A 14 -14.74 2.59 -28.10
C GLU A 14 -14.75 1.79 -26.81
N SER A 15 -14.37 2.40 -25.70
CA SER A 15 -14.43 1.77 -24.38
C SER A 15 -15.88 1.44 -23.99
N LEU A 16 -16.83 2.31 -24.29
CA LEU A 16 -18.26 2.09 -24.04
C LEU A 16 -18.79 0.91 -24.87
N ARG A 17 -18.42 0.82 -26.16
CA ARG A 17 -18.71 -0.34 -27.00
C ARG A 17 -18.11 -1.62 -26.40
N TYR A 18 -16.85 -1.56 -25.98
CA TYR A 18 -16.16 -2.69 -25.36
C TYR A 18 -16.87 -3.17 -24.09
N PHE A 19 -17.26 -2.26 -23.19
CA PHE A 19 -17.97 -2.59 -21.96
C PHE A 19 -19.50 -2.68 -22.13
N GLN A 20 -20.01 -2.84 -23.35
CA GLN A 20 -21.42 -3.08 -23.64
C GLN A 20 -22.37 -2.02 -23.05
N GLY A 21 -21.94 -0.76 -23.04
CA GLY A 21 -22.72 0.36 -22.51
C GLY A 21 -22.49 0.70 -21.04
N ASP A 22 -21.60 0.00 -20.33
CA ASP A 22 -21.20 0.40 -18.96
C ASP A 22 -20.32 1.66 -19.00
N GLU A 23 -20.95 2.81 -18.77
CA GLU A 23 -20.28 4.10 -18.74
C GLU A 23 -19.24 4.23 -17.64
N LEU A 24 -19.45 3.61 -16.47
CA LEU A 24 -18.53 3.74 -15.35
C LEU A 24 -17.23 3.01 -15.67
N ALA A 25 -17.32 1.77 -16.15
CA ALA A 25 -16.16 1.01 -16.60
C ALA A 25 -15.42 1.75 -17.73
N ALA A 26 -16.17 2.29 -18.69
CA ALA A 26 -15.59 3.03 -19.80
C ALA A 26 -14.83 4.29 -19.34
N LYS A 27 -15.45 5.13 -18.51
CA LYS A 27 -14.83 6.33 -17.91
C LYS A 27 -13.61 5.97 -17.07
N VAL A 28 -13.70 4.92 -16.26
CA VAL A 28 -12.57 4.46 -15.43
C VAL A 28 -11.39 4.04 -16.29
N TRP A 29 -11.62 3.28 -17.36
CA TRP A 29 -10.55 2.85 -18.25
C TRP A 29 -9.85 4.02 -18.93
N VAL A 30 -10.61 4.91 -19.58
CA VAL A 30 -10.02 6.08 -20.26
C VAL A 30 -9.25 6.94 -19.28
N ASN A 31 -9.77 7.15 -18.07
CA ASN A 31 -9.13 8.01 -17.09
C ASN A 31 -7.88 7.38 -16.44
N LYS A 32 -7.91 6.09 -16.11
CA LYS A 32 -6.91 5.48 -15.21
C LYS A 32 -5.93 4.51 -15.88
N TYR A 33 -6.27 3.95 -17.05
CA TYR A 33 -5.56 2.81 -17.63
C TYR A 33 -5.09 3.02 -19.07
N ALA A 34 -5.82 3.79 -19.88
CA ALA A 34 -5.34 4.19 -21.22
C ALA A 34 -3.99 4.91 -21.09
N VAL A 35 -3.03 4.58 -21.97
CA VAL A 35 -1.72 5.24 -22.00
C VAL A 35 -1.87 6.73 -22.33
N LYS A 36 -1.28 7.57 -21.48
CA LYS A 36 -1.23 9.02 -21.63
C LYS A 36 0.16 9.56 -21.36
N ASP A 37 0.49 10.69 -21.99
CA ASP A 37 1.64 11.51 -21.61
C ASP A 37 1.26 12.61 -20.59
N SER A 38 2.26 13.39 -20.18
CA SER A 38 2.10 14.52 -19.25
C SER A 38 1.28 15.69 -19.82
N PHE A 39 1.01 15.70 -21.13
CA PHE A 39 0.21 16.73 -21.79
C PHE A 39 -1.25 16.30 -21.99
N GLY A 40 -1.59 15.08 -21.56
CA GLY A 40 -2.94 14.52 -21.68
C GLY A 40 -3.23 13.87 -23.03
N ASN A 41 -2.23 13.70 -23.90
CA ASN A 41 -2.42 12.99 -25.16
C ASN A 41 -2.66 11.51 -24.89
N ILE A 42 -3.75 10.95 -25.41
CA ILE A 42 -4.10 9.53 -25.25
C ILE A 42 -3.52 8.75 -26.43
N TYR A 43 -2.86 7.62 -26.15
CA TYR A 43 -2.21 6.78 -27.15
C TYR A 43 -2.88 5.42 -27.36
N GLU A 44 -3.96 5.15 -26.63
CA GLU A 44 -4.76 3.93 -26.76
C GLU A 44 -6.22 4.28 -26.98
N LYS A 45 -6.78 3.81 -28.09
CA LYS A 45 -8.17 4.05 -28.46
C LYS A 45 -9.13 3.19 -27.65
N SER A 46 -8.75 1.96 -27.31
CA SER A 46 -9.66 0.99 -26.70
C SER A 46 -8.98 0.06 -25.68
N PRO A 47 -9.75 -0.59 -24.78
CA PRO A 47 -9.22 -1.62 -23.89
C PRO A 47 -8.53 -2.78 -24.62
N GLU A 48 -8.90 -3.04 -25.87
CA GLU A 48 -8.26 -4.06 -26.70
C GLU A 48 -6.82 -3.69 -27.07
N GLU A 49 -6.55 -2.43 -27.40
CA GLU A 49 -5.19 -1.94 -27.66
C GLU A 49 -4.31 -2.08 -26.40
N MET A 50 -4.88 -1.83 -25.21
CA MET A 50 -4.21 -2.10 -23.94
C MET A 50 -3.87 -3.59 -23.77
N HIS A 51 -4.80 -4.49 -24.10
CA HIS A 51 -4.52 -5.94 -24.02
C HIS A 51 -3.40 -6.34 -24.97
N TRP A 52 -3.37 -5.80 -26.19
CA TRP A 52 -2.26 -6.01 -27.12
C TRP A 52 -0.94 -5.44 -26.60
N ARG A 53 -0.92 -4.24 -26.03
CA ARG A 53 0.29 -3.67 -25.40
C ARG A 53 0.85 -4.61 -24.34
N ILE A 54 -0.01 -5.08 -23.43
CA ILE A 54 0.41 -5.97 -22.34
C ILE A 54 0.91 -7.30 -22.91
N ALA A 55 0.15 -7.91 -23.84
CA ALA A 55 0.50 -9.19 -24.43
C ALA A 55 1.83 -9.15 -25.20
N ASN A 56 2.07 -8.10 -25.98
CA ASN A 56 3.31 -7.92 -26.73
C ASN A 56 4.53 -7.79 -25.80
N GLU A 57 4.41 -7.02 -24.72
CA GLU A 57 5.52 -6.87 -23.77
C GLU A 57 5.80 -8.14 -22.97
N VAL A 58 4.75 -8.86 -22.56
CA VAL A 58 4.91 -10.14 -21.88
C VAL A 58 5.56 -11.15 -22.84
N ALA A 59 5.09 -11.25 -24.09
CA ALA A 59 5.70 -12.12 -25.10
C ALA A 59 7.19 -11.78 -25.35
N ARG A 60 7.52 -10.48 -25.43
CA ARG A 60 8.90 -10.01 -25.58
C ARG A 60 9.77 -10.47 -24.41
N ALA A 61 9.26 -10.38 -23.18
CA ALA A 61 9.98 -10.83 -21.99
C ALA A 61 10.06 -12.36 -21.89
N ASP A 62 9.03 -13.06 -22.39
CA ASP A 62 8.90 -14.52 -22.33
C ASP A 62 9.77 -15.23 -23.39
N ALA A 63 10.07 -14.56 -24.51
CA ALA A 63 10.89 -15.06 -25.62
C ALA A 63 12.29 -15.58 -25.23
N LYS A 64 12.79 -15.25 -24.04
CA LYS A 64 14.07 -15.74 -23.52
C LYS A 64 14.00 -17.15 -22.89
N TYR A 65 12.80 -17.68 -22.67
CA TYR A 65 12.60 -18.99 -22.04
C TYR A 65 12.36 -20.09 -23.09
N PRO A 66 12.56 -21.38 -22.75
CA PRO A 66 12.50 -22.48 -23.72
C PRO A 66 11.15 -22.69 -24.41
N ASN A 67 10.04 -22.31 -23.78
CA ASN A 67 8.68 -22.49 -24.32
C ASN A 67 7.90 -21.18 -24.21
N PRO A 68 8.23 -20.16 -25.02
CA PRO A 68 7.59 -18.86 -24.91
C PRO A 68 6.17 -18.90 -25.48
N LEU A 69 5.25 -18.19 -24.85
CA LEU A 69 3.92 -17.95 -25.40
C LEU A 69 3.98 -16.85 -26.47
N SER A 70 3.17 -16.99 -27.52
CA SER A 70 3.03 -15.92 -28.50
C SER A 70 2.23 -14.75 -27.93
N ALA A 71 2.43 -13.55 -28.48
CA ALA A 71 1.62 -12.38 -28.10
C ALA A 71 0.12 -12.63 -28.35
N LYS A 72 -0.24 -13.43 -29.36
CA LYS A 72 -1.63 -13.79 -29.62
C LYS A 72 -2.20 -14.68 -28.52
N ASP A 73 -1.47 -15.71 -28.09
CA ASP A 73 -1.91 -16.60 -27.01
C ASP A 73 -2.11 -15.81 -25.71
N LEU A 74 -1.18 -14.91 -25.40
CA LEU A 74 -1.28 -14.01 -24.25
C LEU A 74 -2.45 -13.02 -24.36
N PHE A 75 -2.67 -12.45 -25.55
CA PHE A 75 -3.80 -11.56 -25.80
C PHE A 75 -5.13 -12.26 -25.51
N GLU A 76 -5.34 -13.48 -25.99
CA GLU A 76 -6.59 -14.24 -25.74
C GLU A 76 -6.83 -14.52 -24.25
N LEU A 77 -5.76 -14.60 -23.44
CA LEU A 77 -5.89 -14.74 -21.98
C LEU A 77 -6.35 -13.44 -21.30
N PHE A 78 -5.89 -12.29 -21.79
CA PHE A 78 -6.27 -10.97 -21.27
C PHE A 78 -7.59 -10.45 -21.84
N HIS A 79 -7.90 -10.83 -23.08
CA HIS A 79 -9.01 -10.28 -23.84
C HIS A 79 -10.31 -10.42 -23.06
N ARG A 80 -11.09 -9.33 -23.01
CA ARG A 80 -12.38 -9.25 -22.33
C ARG A 80 -12.31 -9.55 -20.84
N PHE A 81 -11.12 -9.47 -20.22
CA PHE A 81 -10.91 -9.81 -18.82
C PHE A 81 -11.41 -11.23 -18.47
N LYS A 82 -11.39 -12.16 -19.45
CA LYS A 82 -12.07 -13.45 -19.33
C LYS A 82 -11.33 -14.44 -18.43
N TYR A 83 -10.03 -14.59 -18.64
CA TYR A 83 -9.20 -15.57 -17.92
C TYR A 83 -8.21 -14.90 -16.98
N ILE A 84 -7.58 -13.82 -17.42
CA ILE A 84 -6.66 -13.03 -16.61
C ILE A 84 -7.16 -11.59 -16.55
N ILE A 85 -7.32 -11.09 -15.32
CA ILE A 85 -7.65 -9.70 -15.03
C ILE A 85 -6.38 -9.05 -14.47
N PRO A 86 -5.63 -8.28 -15.27
CA PRO A 86 -4.44 -7.63 -14.76
C PRO A 86 -4.82 -6.62 -13.69
N GLN A 87 -3.98 -6.49 -12.67
CA GLN A 87 -4.20 -5.48 -11.64
C GLN A 87 -3.99 -4.06 -12.19
N GLY A 88 -4.45 -3.05 -11.44
CA GLY A 88 -4.41 -1.66 -11.88
C GLY A 88 -3.04 -1.14 -12.30
N SER A 89 -1.96 -1.45 -11.56
CA SER A 89 -0.62 -0.98 -11.93
C SER A 89 -0.06 -1.69 -13.17
N PRO A 90 -0.14 -3.03 -13.30
CA PRO A 90 0.15 -3.74 -14.56
C PRO A 90 -0.61 -3.17 -15.77
N MET A 91 -1.92 -2.93 -15.65
CA MET A 91 -2.73 -2.36 -16.75
C MET A 91 -2.16 -1.02 -17.24
N SER A 92 -1.78 -0.14 -16.32
CA SER A 92 -1.21 1.17 -16.67
C SER A 92 0.26 1.14 -17.10
N GLY A 93 1.04 0.18 -16.59
CA GLY A 93 2.51 0.24 -16.61
C GLY A 93 3.19 -0.68 -17.63
N ILE A 94 2.67 -1.88 -17.91
CA ILE A 94 3.34 -2.82 -18.82
C ILE A 94 3.34 -2.23 -20.24
N GLY A 95 4.52 -2.01 -20.82
CA GLY A 95 4.66 -1.46 -22.17
C GLY A 95 4.35 0.01 -22.30
N ASN A 96 4.39 0.75 -21.19
CA ASN A 96 4.16 2.19 -21.19
C ASN A 96 5.48 2.95 -21.10
N ASP A 97 5.89 3.57 -22.19
CA ASP A 97 7.13 4.37 -22.27
C ASP A 97 6.98 5.80 -21.73
N TYR A 98 5.76 6.24 -21.41
CA TYR A 98 5.46 7.62 -21.04
C TYR A 98 5.44 7.86 -19.52
N GLN A 99 5.40 6.80 -18.72
CA GLN A 99 5.40 6.90 -17.27
C GLN A 99 6.27 5.82 -16.63
N VAL A 100 6.99 6.22 -15.57
CA VAL A 100 7.66 5.28 -14.68
C VAL A 100 6.67 4.85 -13.60
N ALA A 101 6.07 3.67 -13.77
CA ALA A 101 5.16 3.08 -12.80
C ALA A 101 5.73 1.77 -12.23
N SER A 102 5.34 1.44 -11.00
CA SER A 102 5.56 0.11 -10.45
C SER A 102 4.64 -0.89 -11.16
N LEU A 103 5.12 -2.09 -11.45
CA LEU A 103 4.28 -3.19 -11.93
C LEU A 103 3.65 -4.00 -10.77
N SER A 104 4.14 -3.80 -9.55
CA SER A 104 3.54 -4.37 -8.33
C SER A 104 2.69 -3.33 -7.62
N ASN A 105 1.54 -3.75 -7.10
CA ASN A 105 0.61 -2.87 -6.41
C ASN A 105 0.96 -2.59 -4.96
N CYS A 106 1.38 -3.60 -4.21
CA CYS A 106 1.50 -3.54 -2.75
C CYS A 106 2.90 -3.93 -2.31
N PHE A 107 3.43 -3.21 -1.32
CA PHE A 107 4.76 -3.39 -0.79
C PHE A 107 4.73 -3.41 0.74
N VAL A 108 5.61 -4.21 1.32
CA VAL A 108 6.00 -4.09 2.73
C VAL A 108 7.46 -3.70 2.71
N ILE A 109 7.79 -2.58 3.36
CA ILE A 109 9.16 -2.06 3.39
C ILE A 109 9.66 -1.94 4.82
N GLY A 110 10.97 -2.06 4.97
CA GLY A 110 11.66 -2.06 6.25
C GLY A 110 13.16 -2.13 6.03
N ILE A 111 13.92 -1.83 7.09
CA ILE A 111 15.38 -1.89 7.05
C ILE A 111 15.82 -3.17 7.73
N ALA A 112 16.77 -3.88 7.12
CA ALA A 112 17.39 -5.04 7.73
C ALA A 112 18.27 -4.61 8.92
N GLY A 113 18.15 -5.32 10.05
CA GLY A 113 18.91 -5.03 11.27
C GLY A 113 18.24 -3.99 12.18
N GLU A 114 19.06 -3.20 12.90
CA GLU A 114 18.60 -2.22 13.89
C GLU A 114 17.95 -1.00 13.21
N ALA A 115 16.61 -1.02 13.12
CA ALA A 115 15.81 0.04 12.47
C ALA A 115 15.21 1.06 13.46
N ASP A 116 15.50 0.96 14.75
CA ASP A 116 14.99 1.87 15.79
C ASP A 116 15.83 3.15 15.91
N SER A 117 15.79 3.99 14.87
CA SER A 117 16.50 5.28 14.80
C SER A 117 15.82 6.28 13.89
N TYR A 118 16.09 7.59 14.07
CA TYR A 118 15.58 8.61 13.17
C TYR A 118 16.06 8.44 11.72
N GLY A 119 17.31 8.01 11.53
CA GLY A 119 17.85 7.76 10.18
C GLY A 119 17.07 6.67 9.45
N ALA A 120 16.76 5.58 10.15
CA ALA A 120 15.95 4.49 9.62
C ALA A 120 14.52 4.94 9.31
N ILE A 121 13.86 5.65 10.24
CA ILE A 121 12.50 6.19 10.07
C ILE A 121 12.41 7.10 8.85
N ILE A 122 13.37 8.02 8.68
CA ILE A 122 13.37 8.95 7.53
C ILE A 122 13.67 8.21 6.23
N LYS A 123 14.55 7.21 6.25
CA LYS A 123 14.86 6.41 5.07
C LYS A 123 13.64 5.59 4.60
N ILE A 124 12.92 4.98 5.54
CA ILE A 124 11.68 4.23 5.25
C ILE A 124 10.60 5.16 4.68
N ASP A 125 10.47 6.38 5.22
CA ASP A 125 9.56 7.41 4.70
C ASP A 125 9.91 7.84 3.26
N GLU A 126 11.19 8.02 2.97
CA GLU A 126 11.67 8.31 1.61
C GLU A 126 11.30 7.19 0.63
N GLU A 127 11.54 5.93 1.00
CA GLU A 127 11.18 4.77 0.18
C GLU A 127 9.66 4.66 -0.02
N GLN A 128 8.86 4.92 1.03
CA GLN A 128 7.41 4.99 0.94
C GLN A 128 6.97 6.00 -0.13
N VAL A 129 7.49 7.23 -0.07
CA VAL A 129 7.17 8.31 -1.02
C VAL A 129 7.55 7.91 -2.45
N GLN A 130 8.72 7.29 -2.65
CA GLN A 130 9.15 6.81 -3.97
C GLN A 130 8.20 5.74 -4.53
N LEU A 131 7.74 4.80 -3.70
CA LEU A 131 6.79 3.77 -4.14
C LEU A 131 5.42 4.37 -4.46
N MET A 132 4.92 5.27 -3.62
CA MET A 132 3.62 5.94 -3.83
C MET A 132 3.62 6.79 -5.09
N LYS A 133 4.71 7.50 -5.39
CA LYS A 133 4.90 8.24 -6.65
C LYS A 133 4.73 7.32 -7.87
N ARG A 134 5.04 6.03 -7.73
CA ARG A 134 4.97 5.00 -8.78
C ARG A 134 3.75 4.10 -8.65
N ARG A 135 2.67 4.55 -8.00
CA ARG A 135 1.40 3.81 -7.80
C ARG A 135 1.46 2.61 -6.85
N GLY A 136 2.49 2.49 -6.03
CA GLY A 136 2.60 1.46 -4.99
C GLY A 136 1.87 1.85 -3.70
N GLY A 137 1.08 0.94 -3.14
CA GLY A 137 0.62 0.99 -1.75
C GLY A 137 1.66 0.38 -0.82
N VAL A 138 1.75 0.89 0.40
CA VAL A 138 2.81 0.53 1.35
C VAL A 138 2.22 0.08 2.68
N GLY A 139 2.78 -0.99 3.25
CA GLY A 139 2.53 -1.44 4.62
C GLY A 139 3.80 -1.28 5.47
N HIS A 140 3.66 -0.67 6.65
CA HIS A 140 4.72 -0.58 7.66
C HIS A 140 4.34 -1.35 8.91
N ASP A 141 5.34 -2.00 9.51
CA ASP A 141 5.24 -2.55 10.85
C ASP A 141 6.08 -1.71 11.81
N LEU A 142 5.42 -1.05 12.77
CA LEU A 142 6.04 -0.14 13.72
C LEU A 142 6.45 -0.84 15.02
N SER A 143 6.30 -2.16 15.12
CA SER A 143 6.59 -2.93 16.34
C SER A 143 8.06 -2.87 16.77
N HIS A 144 8.95 -2.43 15.87
CA HIS A 144 10.39 -2.27 16.10
C HIS A 144 10.77 -0.90 16.67
N ILE A 145 9.83 0.07 16.76
CA ILE A 145 10.11 1.40 17.29
C ILE A 145 9.95 1.37 18.80
N ARG A 146 10.93 1.90 19.56
CA ARG A 146 10.86 1.85 21.03
C ARG A 146 9.63 2.55 21.61
N PRO A 147 9.04 2.00 22.70
CA PRO A 147 7.88 2.58 23.36
C PRO A 147 8.11 4.00 23.86
N LYS A 148 7.01 4.75 24.05
CA LYS A 148 7.04 6.04 24.73
C LYS A 148 7.69 5.95 26.11
N GLY A 149 8.52 6.93 26.46
CA GLY A 149 9.24 6.98 27.73
C GLY A 149 10.54 6.16 27.74
N SER A 150 10.82 5.36 26.70
CA SER A 150 12.09 4.64 26.60
C SER A 150 13.28 5.59 26.63
N PRO A 151 14.38 5.26 27.33
CA PRO A 151 15.55 6.12 27.42
C PRO A 151 16.24 6.27 26.05
N VAL A 152 16.67 7.49 25.74
CA VAL A 152 17.43 7.83 24.53
C VAL A 152 18.53 8.83 24.88
N LYS A 153 19.50 9.02 23.98
CA LYS A 153 20.63 9.94 24.16
C LYS A 153 20.42 11.30 23.47
N ASN A 154 19.16 11.67 23.17
CA ASN A 154 18.82 12.99 22.62
C ASN A 154 18.62 14.01 23.76
N SER A 155 18.40 15.27 23.42
CA SER A 155 18.20 16.35 24.40
C SER A 155 17.01 16.15 25.35
N ALA A 156 15.99 15.39 24.94
CA ALA A 156 14.81 15.08 25.75
C ALA A 156 14.98 13.83 26.64
N LEU A 157 16.08 13.09 26.46
CA LEU A 157 16.45 11.85 27.17
C LEU A 157 15.42 10.71 27.13
N THR A 158 14.27 10.92 26.48
CA THR A 158 13.15 9.98 26.39
C THR A 158 12.52 9.95 24.99
N SER A 159 11.99 8.80 24.59
CA SER A 159 11.25 8.61 23.35
C SER A 159 9.80 9.09 23.48
N THR A 160 9.26 9.67 22.41
CA THR A 160 7.83 10.01 22.29
C THR A 160 6.96 8.82 21.88
N GLY A 161 7.57 7.68 21.57
CA GLY A 161 6.89 6.46 21.12
C GLY A 161 6.55 6.48 19.64
N LEU A 162 5.73 5.52 19.20
CA LEU A 162 5.47 5.31 17.77
C LEU A 162 4.44 6.27 17.15
N VAL A 163 3.54 6.86 17.95
CA VAL A 163 2.38 7.64 17.43
C VAL A 163 2.80 8.86 16.60
N PRO A 164 3.79 9.68 16.99
CA PRO A 164 4.23 10.80 16.15
C PRO A 164 4.75 10.37 14.76
N PHE A 165 5.33 9.18 14.65
CA PHE A 165 5.79 8.66 13.36
C PHE A 165 4.63 8.16 12.50
N MET A 166 3.52 7.73 13.11
CA MET A 166 2.28 7.46 12.36
C MET A 166 1.76 8.70 11.65
N GLU A 167 1.75 9.85 12.35
CA GLU A 167 1.35 11.13 11.77
C GLU A 167 2.26 11.52 10.60
N ARG A 168 3.58 11.33 10.76
CA ARG A 168 4.56 11.55 9.68
C ARG A 168 4.22 10.73 8.44
N TYR A 169 4.19 9.40 8.54
CA TYR A 169 3.95 8.53 7.38
C TYR A 169 2.58 8.81 6.73
N SER A 170 1.56 9.10 7.54
CA SER A 170 0.24 9.53 7.08
C SER A 170 0.30 10.83 6.27
N ASN A 171 1.04 11.83 6.75
CA ASN A 171 1.17 13.11 6.05
C ASN A 171 1.94 12.96 4.74
N SER A 172 3.06 12.25 4.74
CA SER A 172 3.80 11.92 3.50
C SER A 172 2.90 11.21 2.48
N THR A 173 2.01 10.32 2.93
CA THR A 173 1.05 9.64 2.04
C THR A 173 0.07 10.62 1.37
N ARG A 174 -0.37 11.65 2.09
CA ARG A 174 -1.27 12.67 1.56
C ARG A 174 -0.57 13.63 0.61
N GLU A 175 0.68 13.97 0.88
CA GLU A 175 1.50 14.84 0.03
C GLU A 175 1.74 14.24 -1.36
N VAL A 176 1.88 12.92 -1.45
CA VAL A 176 2.15 12.20 -2.71
C VAL A 176 0.85 11.85 -3.46
N ALA A 177 -0.33 12.27 -3.00
CA ALA A 177 -1.58 11.99 -3.70
C ALA A 177 -1.57 12.54 -5.14
N GLN A 178 -1.96 11.70 -6.10
CA GLN A 178 -1.84 11.98 -7.54
C GLN A 178 -3.23 12.02 -8.17
N ASP A 179 -3.65 13.15 -8.74
CA ASP A 179 -4.79 13.26 -9.67
C ASP A 179 -5.99 12.35 -9.34
N GLY A 180 -6.61 12.58 -8.18
CA GLY A 180 -7.76 11.80 -7.70
C GLY A 180 -7.45 10.41 -7.11
N ARG A 181 -6.19 9.96 -7.13
CA ARG A 181 -5.71 8.76 -6.44
C ARG A 181 -5.01 9.13 -5.14
N ARG A 182 -5.57 8.64 -4.03
CA ARG A 182 -4.92 8.70 -2.71
C ARG A 182 -3.82 7.63 -2.63
N GLY A 183 -2.69 7.97 -2.01
CA GLY A 183 -1.73 6.97 -1.58
C GLY A 183 -2.38 5.97 -0.63
N ALA A 184 -1.97 4.71 -0.70
CA ALA A 184 -2.48 3.67 0.17
C ALA A 184 -1.39 3.31 1.19
N LEU A 185 -1.66 3.57 2.47
CA LEU A 185 -0.76 3.25 3.57
C LEU A 185 -1.49 2.39 4.61
N MET A 186 -0.85 1.31 5.06
CA MET A 186 -1.25 0.54 6.23
C MET A 186 -0.13 0.61 7.26
N LEU A 187 -0.45 1.05 8.47
CA LEU A 187 0.43 0.98 9.62
C LEU A 187 -0.02 -0.19 10.48
N SER A 188 0.94 -0.98 10.97
CA SER A 188 0.66 -2.09 11.86
C SER A 188 1.53 -2.06 13.12
N VAL A 189 1.03 -2.66 14.19
CA VAL A 189 1.77 -2.88 15.43
C VAL A 189 1.37 -4.21 16.04
N SER A 190 2.32 -4.89 16.70
CA SER A 190 2.04 -6.06 17.53
C SER A 190 1.27 -5.67 18.78
N ILE A 191 0.28 -6.48 19.17
CA ILE A 191 -0.45 -6.33 20.43
C ILE A 191 0.46 -6.46 21.67
N LYS A 192 1.62 -7.14 21.52
CA LYS A 192 2.69 -7.20 22.52
C LYS A 192 3.33 -5.83 22.79
N HIS A 193 3.28 -4.90 21.84
CA HIS A 193 3.95 -3.62 21.97
C HIS A 193 3.27 -2.75 23.04
N LEU A 194 4.06 -2.09 23.90
CA LEU A 194 3.54 -1.28 25.00
C LEU A 194 2.71 -0.06 24.52
N ASP A 195 3.05 0.49 23.35
CA ASP A 195 2.30 1.58 22.72
C ASP A 195 1.08 1.10 21.90
N SER A 196 0.78 -0.20 21.84
CA SER A 196 -0.33 -0.72 21.00
C SER A 196 -1.69 -0.13 21.38
N GLU A 197 -1.91 0.18 22.66
CA GLU A 197 -3.12 0.86 23.10
C GLU A 197 -3.21 2.29 22.56
N SER A 198 -2.12 3.07 22.67
CA SER A 198 -2.04 4.42 22.10
C SER A 198 -2.15 4.41 20.57
N PHE A 199 -1.64 3.35 19.93
CA PHE A 199 -1.76 3.13 18.48
C PHE A 199 -3.22 2.92 18.06
N ILE A 200 -3.99 2.15 18.84
CA ILE A 200 -5.42 1.93 18.61
C ILE A 200 -6.20 3.25 18.74
N ASP A 201 -5.82 4.11 19.69
CA ASP A 201 -6.45 5.42 19.90
C ASP A 201 -6.00 6.50 18.89
N ALA A 202 -4.94 6.24 18.10
CA ALA A 202 -4.32 7.26 17.25
C ALA A 202 -5.26 7.88 16.21
N LYS A 203 -6.31 7.14 15.81
CA LYS A 203 -7.34 7.61 14.87
C LYS A 203 -8.57 8.24 15.53
N MET A 204 -8.68 8.19 16.86
CA MET A 204 -9.82 8.78 17.58
C MET A 204 -9.77 10.31 17.58
N THR A 205 -8.60 10.90 17.31
CA THR A 205 -8.47 12.34 17.15
C THR A 205 -8.73 12.74 15.70
N GLU A 206 -9.76 13.54 15.47
CA GLU A 206 -10.08 14.06 14.14
C GLU A 206 -8.88 14.79 13.52
N GLY A 207 -8.65 14.58 12.22
CA GLY A 207 -7.55 15.20 11.49
C GLY A 207 -6.17 14.53 11.65
N LYS A 208 -6.00 13.60 12.59
CA LYS A 208 -4.75 12.84 12.76
C LYS A 208 -4.77 11.50 12.03
N VAL A 209 -3.61 11.10 11.50
CA VAL A 209 -3.41 9.80 10.82
C VAL A 209 -4.47 9.54 9.72
N THR A 210 -4.81 10.56 8.95
CA THR A 210 -5.89 10.53 7.94
C THR A 210 -5.48 9.88 6.61
N GLY A 211 -4.17 9.72 6.37
CA GLY A 211 -3.61 9.11 5.17
C GLY A 211 -3.29 7.62 5.30
N ALA A 212 -3.53 7.00 6.46
CA ALA A 212 -3.19 5.62 6.72
C ALA A 212 -4.38 4.82 7.27
N ASN A 213 -4.40 3.52 7.03
CA ASN A 213 -5.16 2.56 7.82
C ASN A 213 -4.28 2.01 8.94
N VAL A 214 -4.91 1.54 10.02
CA VAL A 214 -4.25 1.11 11.25
C VAL A 214 -4.67 -0.33 11.52
N SER A 215 -3.72 -1.22 11.78
CA SER A 215 -3.97 -2.65 11.95
C SER A 215 -3.18 -3.21 13.13
N VAL A 216 -3.84 -3.99 13.99
CA VAL A 216 -3.19 -4.59 15.15
C VAL A 216 -2.94 -6.07 14.88
N LYS A 217 -1.70 -6.52 15.05
CA LYS A 217 -1.33 -7.93 14.94
C LYS A 217 -1.58 -8.61 16.28
N LEU A 218 -2.58 -9.48 16.31
CA LEU A 218 -2.96 -10.24 17.49
C LEU A 218 -2.19 -11.56 17.52
N ASP A 219 -1.96 -12.08 18.72
CA ASP A 219 -1.47 -13.45 18.91
C ASP A 219 -2.49 -14.28 19.71
N ASP A 220 -2.25 -15.59 19.71
CA ASP A 220 -3.16 -16.54 20.33
C ASP A 220 -3.28 -16.35 21.86
N GLU A 221 -2.20 -15.94 22.52
CA GLU A 221 -2.22 -15.74 23.97
C GLU A 221 -3.04 -14.52 24.36
N PHE A 222 -2.95 -13.42 23.59
CA PHE A 222 -3.83 -12.27 23.78
C PHE A 222 -5.30 -12.66 23.64
N MET A 223 -5.63 -13.44 22.60
CA MET A 223 -7.02 -13.87 22.38
C MET A 223 -7.53 -14.78 23.51
N LYS A 224 -6.70 -15.73 23.98
CA LYS A 224 -7.03 -16.56 25.16
C LYS A 224 -7.24 -15.71 26.40
N ALA A 225 -6.32 -14.80 26.69
CA ALA A 225 -6.43 -13.90 27.84
C ALA A 225 -7.68 -13.03 27.78
N ALA A 226 -8.08 -12.55 26.59
CA ALA A 226 -9.29 -11.75 26.41
C ALA A 226 -10.57 -12.55 26.67
N ILE A 227 -10.63 -13.81 26.19
CA ILE A 227 -11.78 -14.70 26.41
C ILE A 227 -11.89 -15.12 27.88
N GLU A 228 -10.77 -15.44 28.51
CA GLU A 228 -10.69 -15.93 29.89
C GLU A 228 -10.69 -14.81 30.94
N ASN A 229 -10.73 -13.54 30.51
CA ASN A 229 -10.59 -12.33 31.35
C ASN A 229 -9.32 -12.36 32.23
N ARG A 230 -8.20 -12.82 31.66
CA ARG A 230 -6.88 -12.79 32.29
C ARG A 230 -6.11 -11.52 31.90
N LYS A 231 -5.08 -11.22 32.68
CA LYS A 231 -4.06 -10.23 32.31
C LYS A 231 -3.21 -10.76 31.14
N TYR A 232 -2.75 -9.84 30.33
CA TYR A 232 -1.82 -10.09 29.22
C TYR A 232 -0.56 -9.25 29.40
N THR A 233 0.60 -9.83 29.13
CA THR A 233 1.88 -9.15 29.29
C THR A 233 2.35 -8.60 27.95
N GLN A 234 2.35 -7.28 27.84
CA GLN A 234 3.05 -6.56 26.79
C GLN A 234 4.54 -6.49 27.11
N GLN A 235 5.37 -6.48 26.07
CA GLN A 235 6.80 -6.45 26.20
C GLN A 235 7.49 -5.72 25.04
N TYR A 236 8.69 -5.21 25.31
CA TYR A 236 9.58 -4.68 24.29
C TYR A 236 11.05 -5.06 24.54
N PRO A 237 11.82 -5.44 23.51
CA PRO A 237 11.40 -5.72 22.14
C PRO A 237 10.35 -6.84 22.05
N VAL A 238 9.44 -6.76 21.08
CA VAL A 238 8.22 -7.60 21.06
C VAL A 238 8.50 -9.10 20.96
N ASP A 239 9.61 -9.48 20.32
CA ASP A 239 10.02 -10.87 20.10
C ASP A 239 11.24 -11.28 20.95
N ALA A 240 11.65 -10.45 21.92
CA ALA A 240 12.76 -10.78 22.80
C ALA A 240 12.38 -11.88 23.81
N SER A 241 13.30 -12.84 24.02
CA SER A 241 13.18 -13.83 25.10
C SER A 241 13.39 -13.21 26.49
N GLN A 242 14.21 -12.16 26.56
CA GLN A 242 14.43 -11.34 27.74
C GLN A 242 14.10 -9.88 27.39
N PRO A 243 12.85 -9.44 27.60
CA PRO A 243 12.45 -8.08 27.26
C PRO A 243 13.08 -7.06 28.20
N ILE A 244 13.33 -5.86 27.67
CA ILE A 244 13.88 -4.73 28.42
C ILE A 244 12.80 -4.12 29.32
N VAL A 245 11.55 -4.11 28.85
CA VAL A 245 10.40 -3.58 29.59
C VAL A 245 9.17 -4.44 29.33
N THR A 246 8.36 -4.58 30.37
CA THR A 246 7.07 -5.30 30.32
C THR A 246 5.98 -4.47 30.98
N LYS A 247 4.72 -4.73 30.60
CA LYS A 247 3.53 -4.10 31.17
C LYS A 247 2.38 -5.10 31.14
N GLU A 248 1.72 -5.32 32.27
CA GLU A 248 0.48 -6.09 32.30
C GLU A 248 -0.71 -5.21 31.93
N ILE A 249 -1.61 -5.74 31.11
CA ILE A 249 -2.84 -5.08 30.67
C ILE A 249 -4.04 -6.02 30.80
N ASP A 250 -5.23 -5.44 30.85
CA ASP A 250 -6.48 -6.18 30.76
C ASP A 250 -6.81 -6.50 29.30
N ALA A 251 -6.67 -7.77 28.91
CA ALA A 251 -6.85 -8.18 27.52
C ALA A 251 -8.30 -8.02 27.04
N SER A 252 -9.27 -8.27 27.92
CA SER A 252 -10.70 -8.14 27.62
C SER A 252 -11.07 -6.68 27.37
N ALA A 253 -10.55 -5.76 28.19
CA ALA A 253 -10.73 -4.32 27.98
C ALA A 253 -10.08 -3.84 26.67
N LEU A 254 -8.84 -4.26 26.39
CA LEU A 254 -8.16 -3.86 25.15
C LEU A 254 -8.84 -4.44 23.90
N TRP A 255 -9.33 -5.69 23.97
CA TRP A 255 -10.11 -6.28 22.88
C TRP A 255 -11.40 -5.50 22.60
N LYS A 256 -12.16 -5.12 23.64
CA LYS A 256 -13.36 -4.27 23.48
C LYS A 256 -13.02 -2.92 22.83
N LYS A 257 -11.88 -2.32 23.19
CA LYS A 257 -11.39 -1.08 22.56
C LYS A 257 -11.08 -1.29 21.07
N ILE A 258 -10.41 -2.39 20.71
CA ILE A 258 -10.13 -2.73 19.31
C ILE A 258 -11.43 -2.87 18.52
N VAL A 259 -12.40 -3.60 19.06
CA VAL A 259 -13.71 -3.77 18.42
C VAL A 259 -14.40 -2.42 18.27
N TYR A 260 -14.48 -1.61 19.34
CA TYR A 260 -15.12 -0.31 19.31
C TYR A 260 -14.50 0.64 18.26
N ASN A 261 -13.17 0.71 18.16
CA ASN A 261 -12.49 1.59 17.19
C ASN A 261 -12.51 1.04 15.75
N ALA A 262 -12.93 -0.20 15.53
CA ALA A 262 -13.07 -0.80 14.20
C ALA A 262 -14.44 -0.52 13.55
N TRP A 263 -15.45 -0.14 14.35
CA TRP A 263 -16.80 0.21 13.92
C TRP A 263 -16.95 1.73 13.77
#